data_AF-A0A6B2TF73-F1
#
_entry.id   AF-A0A6B2TF73-F1
#
_cell.length_a   1.000
_cell.length_b   1.000
_cell.length_c   1.000
_cell.angle_alpha   90.00
_cell.angle_beta   90.00
_cell.angle_gamma   90.00
#
_symmetry.space_group_name_H-M   'P 1'
#
loop_
_entity.id
_entity.type
_entity.pdbx_description
1 polymer ?
#
loop_
_entity_poly.entity_id
_entity_poly.type
_entity_poly.pdbx_seq_one_letter_code
_entity_poly.pdbx_strand_id
1 'polypeptide(L)'
;VGTSLGARRGFLSLALYALVGMAGMPWFAEAGSGVAAPSLGYVLGMLLAATVVGALARRGGDRSVLRTAGTMVLGSAIIYAVGVPYLAAATGMSMTQAVAAGLTPFLIGDALKAALAMGVLPTAWKFLDR
;
A
#
# COMPACT_ATOMS: atom_id res chain seq x y z
N VAL A 1 3.78 -8.19 6.38
CA VAL A 1 3.05 -9.20 5.58
C VAL A 1 3.81 -9.58 4.31
N GLY A 2 4.16 -8.64 3.43
CA GLY A 2 4.88 -8.93 2.18
C GLY A 2 6.28 -9.55 2.35
N THR A 3 7.02 -9.15 3.39
CA THR A 3 8.36 -9.66 3.68
C THR A 3 8.38 -10.92 4.55
N SER A 4 7.34 -11.16 5.36
CA SER A 4 7.31 -12.25 6.35
C SER A 4 6.68 -13.56 5.84
N LEU A 5 5.76 -13.50 4.87
CA LEU A 5 5.02 -14.69 4.40
C LEU A 5 5.37 -15.14 2.97
N GLY A 6 6.12 -14.30 2.22
CA GLY A 6 6.37 -14.45 0.79
C GLY A 6 5.23 -13.85 -0.06
N ALA A 7 5.58 -13.35 -1.26
CA ALA A 7 4.68 -12.57 -2.12
C ALA A 7 3.33 -13.25 -2.38
N ARG A 8 3.31 -14.58 -2.54
CA ARG A 8 2.10 -15.37 -2.81
C ARG A 8 1.15 -15.42 -1.61
N ARG A 9 1.68 -15.58 -0.40
CA ARG A 9 0.86 -15.62 0.83
C ARG A 9 0.38 -14.22 1.21
N GLY A 10 1.21 -13.19 1.02
CA GLY A 10 0.79 -11.80 1.21
C GLY A 10 -0.36 -11.39 0.28
N PHE A 11 -0.30 -11.80 -0.98
CA PHE A 11 -1.41 -11.63 -1.93
C PHE A 11 -2.67 -12.36 -1.47
N LEU A 12 -2.57 -13.63 -1.10
CA LEU A 12 -3.72 -14.43 -0.66
C LEU A 12 -4.37 -13.86 0.62
N SER A 13 -3.58 -13.39 1.58
CA SER A 13 -4.10 -12.74 2.79
C SER A 13 -4.87 -11.45 2.45
N LEU A 14 -4.33 -10.60 1.58
CA LEU A 14 -5.01 -9.39 1.14
C LEU A 14 -6.26 -9.68 0.30
N ALA A 15 -6.22 -10.70 -0.55
CA ALA A 15 -7.36 -11.13 -1.35
C ALA A 15 -8.49 -11.66 -0.45
N LEU A 16 -8.17 -12.50 0.54
CA LEU A 16 -9.15 -12.99 1.52
C LEU A 16 -9.74 -11.82 2.34
N TYR A 17 -8.90 -10.87 2.74
CA TYR A 17 -9.33 -9.65 3.41
C TYR A 17 -10.25 -8.78 2.54
N ALA A 18 -9.99 -8.67 1.24
CA ALA A 18 -10.90 -7.97 0.34
C ALA A 18 -12.23 -8.71 0.22
N LEU A 19 -12.20 -10.03 -0.01
CA LEU A 19 -13.39 -10.85 -0.26
C LEU A 19 -14.36 -10.88 0.93
N VAL A 20 -13.85 -11.12 2.14
CA VAL A 20 -14.71 -11.17 3.33
C VAL A 20 -15.25 -9.78 3.69
N GLY A 21 -14.51 -8.71 3.42
CA GLY A 21 -15.02 -7.35 3.58
C GLY A 21 -16.09 -7.00 2.56
N MET A 22 -15.91 -7.39 1.30
CA MET A 22 -16.93 -7.26 0.25
C MET A 22 -18.19 -8.08 0.56
N ALA A 23 -18.06 -9.19 1.29
CA ALA A 23 -19.19 -10.02 1.75
C ALA A 23 -19.97 -9.42 2.94
N GLY A 24 -19.54 -8.26 3.47
CA GLY A 24 -20.27 -7.53 4.52
C GLY A 24 -19.57 -7.47 5.89
N MET A 25 -18.35 -8.00 6.02
CA MET A 25 -17.61 -7.89 7.29
C MET A 25 -17.11 -6.45 7.52
N PRO A 26 -17.45 -5.80 8.65
CA PRO A 26 -17.17 -4.37 8.92
C PRO A 26 -15.73 -4.12 9.42
N TRP A 27 -14.74 -4.61 8.67
CA TRP A 27 -13.33 -4.45 9.02
C TRP A 27 -12.58 -3.46 8.14
N PHE A 28 -13.25 -2.88 7.12
CA PHE A 28 -12.66 -1.79 6.36
C PHE A 28 -12.64 -0.53 7.22
N ALA A 29 -11.96 0.53 6.75
CA ALA A 29 -11.83 1.76 7.52
C ALA A 29 -13.20 2.29 7.97
N GLU A 30 -13.27 2.86 9.17
CA GLU A 30 -14.51 3.35 9.80
C GLU A 30 -15.61 2.28 9.94
N ALA A 31 -15.22 1.02 10.15
CA ALA A 31 -16.11 -0.14 10.21
C ALA A 31 -16.93 -0.36 8.91
N GLY A 32 -16.39 0.09 7.77
CA GLY A 32 -17.01 -0.11 6.46
C GLY A 32 -17.01 -1.57 6.01
N SER A 33 -17.93 -1.90 5.10
CA SER A 33 -18.03 -3.21 4.44
C SER A 33 -18.70 -3.09 3.07
N GLY A 34 -18.60 -4.15 2.26
CA GLY A 34 -19.24 -4.22 0.95
C GLY A 34 -18.42 -3.62 -0.19
N VAL A 35 -18.93 -3.80 -1.40
CA VAL A 35 -18.30 -3.34 -2.66
C VAL A 35 -18.43 -1.84 -2.92
N ALA A 36 -19.09 -1.11 -2.02
CA ALA A 36 -19.20 0.36 -2.05
C ALA A 36 -18.39 1.00 -0.89
N ALA A 37 -17.68 0.20 -0.09
CA ALA A 37 -16.89 0.72 1.01
C ALA A 37 -15.77 1.63 0.47
N PRO A 38 -15.69 2.91 0.88
CA PRO A 38 -14.73 3.88 0.32
C PRO A 38 -13.27 3.43 0.35
N SER A 39 -12.89 2.63 1.36
CA SER A 39 -11.53 2.14 1.54
C SER A 39 -11.19 0.88 0.73
N LEU A 40 -12.17 0.23 0.07
CA LEU A 40 -11.93 -0.96 -0.76
C LEU A 40 -10.96 -0.67 -1.91
N GLY A 41 -11.04 0.51 -2.53
CA GLY A 41 -10.14 0.93 -3.59
C GLY A 41 -8.66 0.89 -3.18
N TYR A 42 -8.36 1.27 -1.94
CA TYR A 42 -7.00 1.20 -1.39
C TYR A 42 -6.55 -0.24 -1.17
N VAL A 43 -7.46 -1.14 -0.79
CA VAL A 43 -7.16 -2.58 -0.65
C VAL A 43 -6.80 -3.19 -2.00
N LEU A 44 -7.57 -2.86 -3.05
CA LEU A 44 -7.27 -3.28 -4.42
C LEU A 44 -5.95 -2.68 -4.92
N GLY A 45 -5.71 -1.40 -4.65
CA GLY A 45 -4.45 -0.72 -4.94
C GLY A 45 -3.25 -1.37 -4.24
N MET A 46 -3.40 -1.78 -2.97
CA MET A 46 -2.37 -2.50 -2.23
C MET A 46 -2.06 -3.87 -2.84
N LEU A 47 -3.08 -4.57 -3.34
CA LEU A 47 -2.91 -5.86 -4.02
C LEU A 47 -2.08 -5.70 -5.30
N LEU A 48 -2.38 -4.69 -6.11
CA LEU A 48 -1.63 -4.36 -7.31
C LEU A 48 -0.21 -3.90 -6.99
N ALA A 49 -0.05 -2.98 -6.04
CA ALA A 49 1.26 -2.50 -5.60
C ALA A 49 2.14 -3.65 -5.08
N ALA A 50 1.58 -4.59 -4.31
CA ALA A 50 2.33 -5.75 -3.82
C ALA A 50 2.88 -6.64 -4.95
N THR A 51 2.13 -6.80 -6.05
CA THR A 51 2.60 -7.58 -7.21
C THR A 51 3.72 -6.87 -7.96
N VAL A 52 3.57 -5.56 -8.22
CA VAL A 52 4.56 -4.74 -8.94
C VAL A 52 5.83 -4.55 -8.11
N VAL A 53 5.70 -4.07 -6.86
CA VAL A 53 6.82 -3.88 -5.94
C VAL A 53 7.52 -5.19 -5.65
N GLY A 54 6.77 -6.29 -5.44
CA GLY A 54 7.36 -7.61 -5.24
C GLY A 54 8.14 -8.12 -6.44
N ALA A 55 7.70 -7.82 -7.67
CA ALA A 55 8.43 -8.15 -8.89
C ALA A 55 9.70 -7.31 -9.04
N LEU A 56 9.65 -6.02 -8.71
CA LEU A 56 10.81 -5.12 -8.74
C LEU A 56 11.84 -5.50 -7.67
N ALA A 57 11.42 -5.84 -6.46
CA ALA A 57 12.31 -6.32 -5.40
C ALA A 57 13.08 -7.57 -5.84
N ARG A 58 12.41 -8.57 -6.46
CA ARG A 58 13.10 -9.76 -7.02
C ARG A 58 14.13 -9.44 -8.10
N ARG A 59 13.96 -8.31 -8.81
CA ARG A 59 14.90 -7.81 -9.82
C ARG A 59 16.01 -6.93 -9.23
N GLY A 60 16.10 -6.84 -7.90
CA GLY A 60 17.09 -6.04 -7.18
C GLY A 60 16.72 -4.56 -7.03
N GLY A 61 15.42 -4.25 -7.02
CA GLY A 61 14.88 -2.93 -6.69
C GLY A 61 15.12 -2.53 -5.23
N ASP A 62 15.50 -3.46 -4.37
CA ASP A 62 15.85 -3.28 -2.96
C ASP A 62 17.37 -3.22 -2.70
N ARG A 63 18.20 -3.37 -3.73
CA ARG A 63 19.66 -3.47 -3.60
C ARG A 63 20.39 -2.14 -3.37
N SER A 64 19.71 -1.02 -3.59
CA SER A 64 20.27 0.30 -3.29
C SER A 64 19.22 1.22 -2.72
N VAL A 65 19.64 2.21 -1.92
CA VAL A 65 18.75 3.16 -1.26
C VAL A 65 17.88 3.90 -2.28
N LEU A 66 18.47 4.37 -3.39
CA LEU A 66 17.73 5.05 -4.47
C LEU A 66 16.71 4.15 -5.16
N ARG A 67 17.07 2.88 -5.43
CA ARG A 67 16.12 1.93 -6.03
C ARG A 67 15.00 1.60 -5.06
N THR A 68 15.31 1.42 -3.77
CA THR A 68 14.34 1.14 -2.72
C THR A 68 13.34 2.28 -2.62
N ALA A 69 13.83 3.53 -2.56
CA ALA A 69 13.01 4.73 -2.57
C ALA A 69 12.08 4.78 -3.79
N GLY A 70 12.62 4.57 -5.00
CA GLY A 70 11.82 4.54 -6.23
C GLY A 70 10.75 3.45 -6.22
N THR A 71 11.08 2.27 -5.68
CA THR A 71 10.15 1.14 -5.59
C THR A 71 9.02 1.42 -4.58
N MET A 72 9.34 2.07 -3.46
CA MET A 72 8.36 2.50 -2.46
C MET A 72 7.43 3.59 -3.02
N VAL A 73 7.99 4.61 -3.67
CA VAL A 73 7.21 5.69 -4.31
C VAL A 73 6.27 5.12 -5.36
N LEU A 74 6.75 4.19 -6.20
CA LEU A 74 5.90 3.53 -7.19
C LEU A 74 4.77 2.72 -6.54
N GLY A 75 5.06 2.01 -5.45
CA GLY A 75 4.06 1.28 -4.67
C GLY A 75 2.96 2.20 -4.14
N SER A 76 3.33 3.30 -3.49
CA SER A 76 2.38 4.33 -3.02
C SER A 76 1.59 4.94 -4.17
N ALA A 77 2.25 5.26 -5.29
CA ALA A 77 1.59 5.82 -6.47
C ALA A 77 0.50 4.88 -7.03
N ILE A 78 0.78 3.58 -7.11
CA ILE A 78 -0.21 2.57 -7.54
C ILE A 78 -1.39 2.51 -6.58
N ILE A 79 -1.13 2.53 -5.27
CA ILE A 79 -2.19 2.50 -4.24
C ILE A 79 -3.11 3.71 -4.41
N TYR A 80 -2.56 4.92 -4.54
CA TYR A 80 -3.35 6.13 -4.67
C TYR A 80 -4.04 6.26 -6.04
N ALA A 81 -3.40 5.81 -7.12
CA ALA A 81 -3.99 5.82 -8.46
C ALA A 81 -5.26 4.97 -8.56
N VAL A 82 -5.38 3.93 -7.73
CA VAL A 82 -6.58 3.08 -7.66
C VAL A 82 -7.52 3.51 -6.53
N GLY A 83 -6.96 3.83 -5.36
CA GLY A 83 -7.72 4.18 -4.16
C GLY A 83 -8.47 5.50 -4.28
N VAL A 84 -7.85 6.55 -4.83
CA VAL A 84 -8.45 7.89 -4.88
C VAL A 84 -9.63 7.97 -5.87
N PRO A 85 -9.54 7.45 -7.11
CA PRO A 85 -10.69 7.46 -8.01
C PRO A 85 -11.85 6.60 -7.49
N TYR A 86 -11.53 5.47 -6.86
CA TYR A 86 -12.53 4.61 -6.25
C TYR A 86 -13.22 5.31 -5.06
N LEU A 87 -12.44 6.01 -4.21
CA LEU A 87 -12.96 6.83 -3.12
C LEU A 87 -13.95 7.88 -3.64
N ALA A 88 -13.56 8.62 -4.69
CA ALA A 88 -14.42 9.63 -5.32
C ALA A 88 -15.74 9.03 -5.83
N ALA A 89 -15.68 7.86 -6.47
CA ALA A 89 -16.87 7.17 -6.97
C ALA A 89 -17.77 6.64 -5.84
N ALA A 90 -17.18 6.11 -4.75
CA ALA A 90 -17.91 5.53 -3.63
C ALA A 90 -18.57 6.59 -2.72
N THR A 91 -17.95 7.75 -2.55
CA THR A 91 -18.46 8.83 -1.68
C THR A 91 -19.18 9.95 -2.43
N GLY A 92 -19.12 9.97 -3.75
CA GLY A 92 -19.65 11.05 -4.59
C GLY A 92 -18.86 12.37 -4.48
N MET A 93 -17.67 12.35 -3.89
CA MET A 93 -16.81 13.52 -3.76
C MET A 93 -16.21 13.95 -5.10
N SER A 94 -15.96 15.26 -5.25
CA SER A 94 -15.14 15.75 -6.37
C SER A 94 -13.72 15.19 -6.30
N MET A 95 -13.04 15.04 -7.43
CA MET A 95 -11.67 14.51 -7.48
C MET A 95 -10.71 15.31 -6.57
N THR A 96 -10.88 16.63 -6.51
CA THR A 96 -10.08 17.50 -5.62
C THR A 96 -10.29 17.17 -4.14
N GLN A 97 -11.54 16.93 -3.72
CA GLN A 97 -11.86 16.52 -2.34
C GLN A 97 -11.35 15.12 -2.04
N ALA A 98 -11.48 14.19 -2.98
CA ALA A 98 -10.97 12.83 -2.83
C ALA A 98 -9.45 12.79 -2.70
N VAL A 99 -8.72 13.63 -3.45
CA VAL A 99 -7.26 13.80 -3.28
C VAL A 99 -6.95 14.42 -1.92
N ALA A 100 -7.65 15.48 -1.53
CA ALA A 100 -7.40 16.15 -0.26
C ALA A 100 -7.60 15.22 0.96
N ALA A 101 -8.67 14.41 0.94
CA ALA A 101 -8.99 13.47 2.01
C ALA A 101 -8.21 12.15 1.92
N GLY A 102 -7.94 11.68 0.70
CA GLY A 102 -7.45 10.33 0.41
C GLY A 102 -5.96 10.23 0.09
N LEU A 103 -5.26 11.34 -0.15
CA LEU A 103 -3.83 11.38 -0.47
C LEU A 103 -3.05 12.17 0.60
N THR A 104 -3.49 13.40 0.90
CA THR A 104 -2.76 14.35 1.76
C THR A 104 -2.38 13.80 3.15
N PRO A 105 -3.29 13.18 3.93
CA PRO A 105 -2.92 12.68 5.26
C PRO A 105 -1.95 11.50 5.19
N PHE A 106 -1.99 10.72 4.10
CA PHE A 106 -1.16 9.55 3.95
C PHE A 106 0.26 9.87 3.45
N LEU A 107 0.45 10.99 2.75
CA LEU A 107 1.77 11.45 2.29
C LEU A 107 2.77 11.65 3.44
N ILE A 108 2.32 12.19 4.58
CA ILE A 108 3.17 12.37 5.77
C ILE A 108 3.60 11.00 6.32
N GLY A 109 2.65 10.07 6.42
CA GLY A 109 2.92 8.71 6.87
C GLY A 109 3.85 7.95 5.94
N ASP A 110 3.71 8.14 4.62
CA ASP A 110 4.56 7.51 3.62
C ASP A 110 5.98 8.09 3.61
N ALA A 111 6.12 9.41 3.78
CA ALA A 111 7.42 10.05 3.93
C ALA A 111 8.17 9.55 5.17
N LEU A 112 7.48 9.42 6.31
CA LEU A 112 8.03 8.83 7.52
C LEU A 112 8.44 7.36 7.33
N LYS A 113 7.59 6.54 6.71
CA LYS A 113 7.91 5.13 6.41
C LYS A 113 9.10 5.01 5.47
N ALA A 114 9.20 5.86 4.44
CA ALA A 114 10.33 5.88 3.53
C ALA A 114 11.62 6.30 4.24
N ALA A 115 11.56 7.32 5.11
CA ALA A 115 12.70 7.74 5.92
C ALA A 115 13.18 6.62 6.86
N LEU A 116 12.26 5.91 7.52
CA LEU A 116 12.60 4.75 8.35
C LEU A 116 13.17 3.60 7.53
N ALA A 117 12.59 3.27 6.38
CA ALA A 117 13.12 2.23 5.51
C ALA A 117 14.54 2.56 5.01
N MET A 118 14.80 3.82 4.64
CA MET A 118 16.11 4.26 4.18
C MET A 118 17.12 4.48 5.31
N GLY A 119 16.69 4.77 6.53
CA GLY A 119 17.56 5.02 7.68
C GLY A 119 17.86 3.76 8.50
N VAL A 120 16.84 2.96 8.80
CA VAL A 120 16.93 1.81 9.72
C VAL A 120 17.46 0.56 9.03
N LEU A 121 17.11 0.29 7.76
CA LEU A 121 17.62 -0.90 7.07
C LEU A 121 19.14 -0.85 6.87
N PRO A 122 19.75 0.19 6.27
CA PRO A 122 21.20 0.19 6.09
C PRO A 122 21.98 0.29 7.41
N THR A 123 21.43 0.93 8.45
CA THR A 123 22.07 0.95 9.78
C THR A 123 21.98 -0.41 10.46
N ALA A 124 20.80 -1.06 10.45
CA ALA A 124 20.63 -2.39 11.02
C ALA A 124 21.52 -3.44 10.34
N TRP A 125 21.70 -3.38 9.02
CA TRP A 125 22.58 -4.31 8.31
C TRP A 125 24.06 -4.05 8.65
N LYS A 126 24.44 -2.78 8.83
CA LYS A 126 25.78 -2.41 9.29
C LYS A 126 26.10 -2.86 10.72
N PHE A 127 25.08 -3.09 11.55
CA PHE A 127 25.22 -3.62 12.92
C PHE A 127 25.03 -5.14 13.01
N LEU A 128 24.37 -5.76 12.02
CA LEU A 128 24.11 -7.21 11.96
C LEU A 128 25.13 -7.98 11.12
N ASP A 129 25.88 -7.31 10.24
CA ASP A 129 27.09 -7.88 9.62
C ASP A 129 28.20 -8.04 10.68
N ARG A 130 28.14 -9.17 11.39
CA ARG A 130 29.31 -9.93 11.84
C ARG A 130 29.57 -11.05 10.84
#